data_AF-A0A399NZ00-F1
#
_entry.id   AF-A0A399NZ00-F1
#
_cell.length_a   1.000
_cell.length_b   1.000
_cell.length_c   1.000
_cell.angle_alpha   90.00
_cell.angle_beta   90.00
_cell.angle_gamma   90.00
#
_symmetry.space_group_name_H-M   'P 1'
#
loop_
_entity.id
_entity.type
_entity.pdbx_description
1 polymer ?
#
loop_
_entity_poly.entity_id
_entity_poly.type
_entity_poly.pdbx_seq_one_letter_code
_entity_poly.pdbx_strand_id
1 'polypeptide(L)'
;PVDLAELATVLRLAYGPRGDGTPGRFVPSGGGLYPLDLHVVARSVVGLEPGIHQLDPLEETLVDVSGLDRDGRLARFRRAAPSLMAPIPETAAVTVVITGSFERSRCKYGLRGYRLTLLEAGHVGQNALLVATALGLPVLGWVGFVDHELDAVLGLDGVTQSSLYAISFGGTDPGARRFAAEEASHD
;
A
#
# COMPACT_ATOMS: atom_id res chain seq x y z
N PRO A 1 -6.84 4.72 -15.06
CA PRO A 1 -6.80 3.35 -14.48
C PRO A 1 -5.34 2.92 -14.33
N VAL A 2 -5.04 2.00 -13.42
CA VAL A 2 -3.71 1.35 -13.30
C VAL A 2 -3.83 -0.09 -13.80
N ASP A 3 -2.83 -0.63 -14.50
CA ASP A 3 -2.85 -2.04 -14.89
C ASP A 3 -2.54 -2.95 -13.69
N LEU A 4 -3.21 -4.10 -13.56
CA LEU A 4 -2.93 -5.04 -12.47
C LEU A 4 -1.48 -5.53 -12.48
N ALA A 5 -0.85 -5.70 -13.65
CA ALA A 5 0.54 -6.12 -13.72
C ALA A 5 1.51 -5.06 -13.15
N GLU A 6 1.22 -3.78 -13.38
CA GLU A 6 1.99 -2.67 -12.80
C GLU A 6 1.81 -2.62 -11.28
N LEU A 7 0.56 -2.74 -10.81
CA LEU A 7 0.26 -2.79 -9.37
C LEU A 7 0.90 -4.01 -8.70
N ALA A 8 0.85 -5.18 -9.33
CA ALA A 8 1.48 -6.40 -8.84
C ALA A 8 3.00 -6.25 -8.71
N THR A 9 3.63 -5.58 -9.68
CA THR A 9 5.07 -5.26 -9.63
C THR A 9 5.39 -4.37 -8.42
N VAL A 10 4.58 -3.33 -8.18
CA VAL A 10 4.70 -2.47 -6.99
C VAL A 10 4.57 -3.28 -5.71
N LEU A 11 3.51 -4.07 -5.56
CA LEU A 11 3.23 -4.84 -4.35
C LEU A 11 4.32 -5.89 -4.07
N ARG A 12 4.77 -6.60 -5.11
CA ARG A 12 5.86 -7.58 -5.01
C ARG A 12 7.15 -6.92 -4.51
N LEU A 13 7.57 -5.84 -5.14
CA LEU A 13 8.83 -5.18 -4.76
C LEU A 13 8.73 -4.37 -3.45
N ALA A 14 7.52 -3.99 -3.05
CA ALA A 14 7.26 -3.34 -1.77
C ALA A 14 7.25 -4.34 -0.59
N TYR A 15 6.60 -5.51 -0.76
CA TYR A 15 6.36 -6.43 0.36
C TYR A 15 6.32 -7.92 0.03
N GLY A 16 6.65 -8.32 -1.19
CA GLY A 16 6.75 -9.72 -1.61
C GLY A 16 8.10 -10.38 -1.28
N PRO A 17 8.21 -11.70 -1.49
CA PRO A 17 9.45 -12.48 -1.30
C PRO A 17 10.50 -12.09 -2.33
N ARG A 18 11.79 -12.24 -1.99
CA ARG A 18 12.91 -11.90 -2.89
C ARG A 18 12.97 -12.76 -4.16
N GLY A 19 12.39 -13.96 -4.12
CA GLY A 19 12.34 -14.88 -5.26
C GLY A 19 13.68 -15.53 -5.63
N ASP A 20 14.74 -15.31 -4.86
CA ASP A 20 16.09 -15.88 -5.03
C ASP A 20 16.33 -17.12 -4.16
N GLY A 21 15.28 -17.67 -3.56
CA GLY A 21 15.34 -18.79 -2.61
C GLY A 21 15.85 -18.42 -1.22
N THR A 22 16.23 -17.16 -0.98
CA THR A 22 16.60 -16.69 0.36
C THR A 22 15.34 -16.35 1.18
N PRO A 23 15.34 -16.63 2.49
CA PRO A 23 14.22 -16.28 3.34
C PRO A 23 14.07 -14.76 3.45
N GLY A 24 12.83 -14.29 3.40
CA GLY A 24 12.48 -12.91 3.63
C GLY A 24 11.96 -12.18 2.38
N ARG A 25 11.87 -10.86 2.52
CA ARG A 25 11.21 -9.95 1.58
C ARG A 25 12.18 -8.90 1.07
N PHE A 26 11.77 -8.16 0.04
CA PHE A 26 12.52 -6.99 -0.45
C PHE A 26 12.70 -5.90 0.62
N VAL A 27 11.82 -5.86 1.61
CA VAL A 27 11.92 -4.97 2.77
C VAL A 27 12.68 -5.62 3.94
N PRO A 28 13.56 -4.88 4.64
CA PRO A 28 14.11 -5.35 5.91
C PRO A 28 13.05 -5.33 7.01
N SER A 29 13.05 -6.36 7.86
CA SER A 29 12.15 -6.49 9.01
C SER A 29 12.90 -6.88 10.27
N GLY A 30 12.54 -6.25 11.39
CA GLY A 30 13.12 -6.57 12.69
C GLY A 30 12.94 -8.06 13.03
N GLY A 31 14.02 -8.83 12.98
CA GLY A 31 13.99 -10.25 13.27
C GLY A 31 13.23 -11.10 12.24
N GLY A 32 12.92 -10.56 11.06
CA GLY A 32 12.16 -11.26 10.01
C GLY A 32 10.71 -11.54 10.38
N LEU A 33 10.10 -10.68 11.23
CA LEU A 33 8.76 -10.92 11.78
C LEU A 33 7.62 -10.41 10.89
N TYR A 34 7.92 -9.47 9.98
CA TYR A 34 6.96 -8.93 8.99
C TYR A 34 5.60 -8.53 9.61
N PRO A 35 5.59 -7.52 10.50
CA PRO A 35 4.42 -7.10 11.24
C PRO A 35 3.40 -6.32 10.41
N LEU A 36 3.56 -6.17 9.09
CA LEU A 36 2.65 -5.38 8.28
C LEU A 36 1.67 -6.25 7.50
N ASP A 37 0.52 -5.68 7.19
CA ASP A 37 -0.42 -6.18 6.19
C ASP A 37 -0.69 -5.05 5.19
N LEU A 38 -0.85 -5.37 3.90
CA LEU A 38 -1.13 -4.41 2.84
C LEU A 38 -2.56 -4.60 2.35
N HIS A 39 -3.38 -3.57 2.50
CA HIS A 39 -4.75 -3.53 2.00
C HIS A 39 -4.81 -2.69 0.73
N VAL A 40 -5.37 -3.23 -0.34
CA VAL A 40 -5.50 -2.61 -1.65
C VAL A 40 -6.95 -2.16 -1.83
N VAL A 41 -7.17 -0.86 -1.73
CA VAL A 41 -8.47 -0.24 -2.01
C VAL A 41 -8.51 0.14 -3.49
N ALA A 42 -9.06 -0.76 -4.31
CA ALA A 42 -9.14 -0.63 -5.76
C ALA A 42 -10.41 0.11 -6.18
N ARG A 43 -10.25 1.18 -6.97
CA ARG A 43 -11.36 1.91 -7.61
C ARG A 43 -11.37 1.68 -9.12
N SER A 44 -10.20 1.73 -9.75
CA SER A 44 -10.04 1.66 -11.20
C SER A 44 -8.70 0.99 -11.56
N VAL A 45 -8.67 -0.34 -11.40
CA VAL A 45 -7.54 -1.18 -11.77
C VAL A 45 -7.99 -2.14 -12.88
N VAL A 46 -7.26 -2.18 -13.99
CA VAL A 46 -7.57 -3.10 -15.09
C VAL A 46 -7.22 -4.51 -14.66
N GLY A 47 -8.20 -5.43 -14.72
CA GLY A 47 -8.01 -6.83 -14.32
C GLY A 47 -8.23 -7.12 -12.84
N LEU A 48 -8.71 -6.15 -12.04
CA LEU A 48 -9.07 -6.34 -10.64
C LEU A 48 -10.42 -5.66 -10.35
N GLU A 49 -11.33 -6.40 -9.72
CA GLU A 49 -12.63 -5.86 -9.33
C GLU A 49 -12.48 -4.71 -8.32
N PRO A 50 -13.23 -3.61 -8.47
CA PRO A 50 -13.26 -2.53 -7.48
C PRO A 50 -13.68 -3.07 -6.11
N GLY A 51 -12.95 -2.71 -5.06
CA GLY A 51 -13.18 -3.25 -3.73
C GLY A 51 -11.98 -3.08 -2.80
N ILE A 52 -12.06 -3.72 -1.64
CA ILE A 52 -10.97 -3.79 -0.67
C ILE A 52 -10.41 -5.20 -0.70
N HIS A 53 -9.14 -5.31 -1.04
CA HIS A 53 -8.41 -6.56 -1.10
C HIS A 53 -7.29 -6.56 -0.08
N GLN A 54 -6.87 -7.72 0.40
CA GLN A 54 -5.67 -7.87 1.21
C GLN A 54 -4.62 -8.64 0.40
N LEU A 55 -3.38 -8.15 0.41
CA LEU A 55 -2.26 -8.86 -0.20
C LEU A 55 -1.93 -10.10 0.64
N ASP A 56 -2.00 -11.28 0.03
CA ASP A 56 -1.21 -12.43 0.45
C ASP A 56 0.18 -12.31 -0.19
N PRO A 57 1.21 -11.96 0.58
CA PRO A 57 2.54 -11.73 0.02
C PRO A 57 3.25 -13.02 -0.37
N LEU A 58 2.88 -14.17 0.19
CA LEU A 58 3.56 -15.44 -0.08
C LEU A 58 3.01 -16.09 -1.35
N GLU A 59 1.69 -16.08 -1.49
CA GLU A 59 1.02 -16.55 -2.71
C GLU A 59 1.01 -15.49 -3.83
N GLU A 60 1.42 -14.25 -3.51
CA GLU A 60 1.39 -13.09 -4.40
C GLU A 60 0.00 -12.84 -4.99
N THR A 61 -1.04 -13.00 -4.16
CA THR A 61 -2.44 -12.84 -4.55
C THR A 61 -3.12 -11.70 -3.81
N LEU A 62 -4.20 -11.19 -4.40
CA LEU A 62 -5.12 -10.25 -3.76
C LEU A 62 -6.37 -10.99 -3.36
N VAL A 63 -6.57 -11.14 -2.05
CA VAL A 63 -7.75 -11.78 -1.47
C VAL A 63 -8.81 -10.72 -1.26
N ASP A 64 -9.98 -10.92 -1.85
CA ASP A 64 -11.12 -10.05 -1.62
C ASP A 64 -11.57 -10.17 -0.15
N VAL A 65 -11.40 -9.08 0.60
CA VAL A 65 -11.86 -8.96 1.99
C VAL A 65 -13.08 -8.05 2.09
N SER A 66 -13.64 -7.66 0.94
CA SER A 66 -14.82 -6.83 0.78
C SER A 66 -16.13 -7.61 0.76
N GLY A 67 -16.11 -8.95 0.88
CA GLY A 67 -17.28 -9.86 0.95
C GLY A 67 -18.32 -9.56 2.06
N LEU A 68 -18.19 -8.41 2.73
CA LEU A 68 -19.08 -7.78 3.68
C LEU A 68 -19.37 -6.30 3.34
N ASP A 69 -19.54 -5.89 2.06
CA ASP A 69 -20.07 -4.55 1.72
C ASP A 69 -21.58 -4.40 2.07
N ARG A 70 -21.95 -4.79 3.30
CA ARG A 70 -23.25 -4.50 3.90
C ARG A 70 -23.33 -3.06 4.42
N ASP A 71 -22.18 -2.38 4.59
CA ASP A 71 -22.09 -1.14 5.38
C ASP A 71 -21.50 0.08 4.64
N GLY A 72 -21.27 -0.01 3.32
CA GLY A 72 -20.75 1.11 2.53
C GLY A 72 -19.31 1.49 2.88
N ARG A 73 -18.46 0.50 3.14
CA ARG A 73 -17.06 0.72 3.61
C ARG A 73 -16.22 1.48 2.60
N LEU A 74 -16.41 1.21 1.30
CA LEU A 74 -15.72 1.96 0.24
C LEU A 74 -16.16 3.43 0.20
N ALA A 75 -17.44 3.72 0.49
CA ALA A 75 -17.92 5.10 0.59
C ALA A 75 -17.36 5.81 1.83
N ARG A 76 -17.17 5.10 2.94
CA ARG A 76 -16.50 5.62 4.14
C ARG A 76 -15.01 5.87 3.89
N PHE A 77 -14.31 4.98 3.19
CA PHE A 77 -12.90 5.18 2.82
C PHE A 77 -12.68 6.52 2.10
N ARG A 78 -13.57 6.88 1.17
CA ARG A 78 -13.52 8.16 0.46
C ARG A 78 -13.62 9.38 1.38
N ARG A 79 -14.20 9.22 2.57
CA ARG A 79 -14.37 10.27 3.59
C ARG A 79 -13.33 10.23 4.69
N ALA A 80 -12.52 9.18 4.77
CA ALA A 80 -11.54 8.97 5.84
C ALA A 80 -10.33 9.92 5.76
N ALA A 81 -10.20 10.71 4.68
CA ALA A 81 -9.20 11.76 4.55
C ALA A 81 -9.78 13.12 4.99
N PRO A 82 -9.07 13.94 5.80
CA PRO A 82 -9.44 15.31 6.11
C PRO A 82 -9.62 16.14 4.83
N SER A 83 -10.36 17.24 4.90
CA SER A 83 -10.77 18.04 3.73
C SER A 83 -9.63 18.44 2.78
N LEU A 84 -8.41 18.65 3.28
CA LEU A 84 -7.24 18.98 2.46
C LEU A 84 -6.69 17.79 1.64
N MET A 85 -6.94 16.56 2.09
CA MET A 85 -6.52 15.31 1.45
C MET A 85 -7.71 14.57 0.82
N ALA A 86 -8.94 15.03 1.03
CA ALA A 86 -10.18 14.44 0.50
C ALA A 86 -10.15 14.11 -1.00
N PRO A 87 -9.54 14.92 -1.91
CA PRO A 87 -9.49 14.57 -3.32
C PRO A 87 -8.70 13.30 -3.61
N ILE A 88 -7.74 12.91 -2.78
CA ILE A 88 -6.83 11.79 -3.04
C ILE A 88 -7.57 10.44 -3.07
N PRO A 89 -8.23 9.98 -1.99
CA PRO A 89 -8.95 8.71 -2.01
C PRO A 89 -10.15 8.71 -2.98
N GLU A 90 -10.67 9.88 -3.36
CA GLU A 90 -11.72 10.01 -4.36
C GLU A 90 -11.23 9.86 -5.81
N THR A 91 -10.00 10.31 -6.11
CA THR A 91 -9.47 10.41 -7.49
C THR A 91 -8.37 9.40 -7.81
N ALA A 92 -7.76 8.75 -6.82
CA ALA A 92 -6.76 7.70 -7.04
C ALA A 92 -7.36 6.48 -7.74
N ALA A 93 -6.60 5.84 -8.62
CA ALA A 93 -7.02 4.57 -9.24
C ALA A 93 -7.05 3.45 -8.19
N VAL A 94 -6.08 3.46 -7.29
CA VAL A 94 -5.93 2.50 -6.19
C VAL A 94 -5.17 3.15 -5.05
N THR A 95 -5.52 2.78 -3.81
CA THR A 95 -4.74 3.14 -2.62
C THR A 95 -4.31 1.88 -1.88
N VAL A 96 -3.01 1.75 -1.60
CA VAL A 96 -2.46 0.74 -0.72
C VAL A 96 -2.36 1.32 0.67
N VAL A 97 -3.07 0.73 1.63
CA VAL A 97 -2.98 1.06 3.05
C VAL A 97 -2.11 0.02 3.75
N ILE A 98 -1.01 0.48 4.31
CA ILE A 98 -0.10 -0.31 5.13
C ILE A 98 -0.63 -0.26 6.56
N THR A 99 -0.94 -1.43 7.11
CA THR A 99 -1.39 -1.59 8.49
C THR A 99 -0.34 -2.35 9.29
N GLY A 100 -0.26 -2.11 10.59
CA GLY A 100 0.67 -2.80 11.48
C GLY A 100 -0.06 -3.71 12.45
N SER A 101 0.28 -5.01 12.46
CA SER A 101 -0.04 -5.94 13.53
C SER A 101 1.07 -5.90 14.58
N PHE A 102 0.88 -5.06 15.60
CA PHE A 102 1.94 -4.73 16.56
C PHE A 102 2.37 -5.93 17.40
N GLU A 103 1.47 -6.88 17.64
CA GLU A 103 1.76 -8.09 18.42
C GLU A 103 2.84 -8.97 17.78
N ARG A 104 2.88 -9.04 16.44
CA ARG A 104 3.89 -9.80 15.68
C ARG A 104 5.31 -9.35 16.03
N SER A 105 5.53 -8.04 16.20
CA SER A 105 6.84 -7.49 16.62
C SER A 105 7.01 -7.46 18.14
N ARG A 106 5.93 -7.17 18.88
CA ARG A 106 5.96 -7.01 20.34
C ARG A 106 6.32 -8.31 21.04
N CYS A 107 5.94 -9.47 20.50
CA CYS A 107 6.25 -10.78 21.10
C CYS A 107 7.76 -10.99 21.32
N LYS A 108 8.62 -10.47 20.43
CA LYS A 108 10.08 -10.57 20.51
C LYS A 108 10.76 -9.35 21.09
N TYR A 109 10.22 -8.15 20.82
CA TYR A 109 10.91 -6.89 21.10
C TYR A 109 10.21 -5.99 22.13
N GLY A 110 9.09 -6.43 22.72
CA GLY A 110 8.31 -5.63 23.65
C GLY A 110 7.89 -4.29 23.02
N LEU A 111 8.01 -3.19 23.77
CA LEU A 111 7.64 -1.85 23.29
C LEU A 111 8.48 -1.37 22.09
N ARG A 112 9.70 -1.91 21.90
CA ARG A 112 10.50 -1.60 20.72
C ARG A 112 9.87 -2.14 19.45
N GLY A 113 9.01 -3.15 19.55
CA GLY A 113 8.25 -3.69 18.43
C GLY A 113 7.46 -2.64 17.67
N TYR A 114 6.82 -1.69 18.38
CA TYR A 114 6.10 -0.58 17.76
C TYR A 114 7.00 0.25 16.82
N ARG A 115 8.17 0.66 17.32
CA ARG A 115 9.14 1.45 16.52
C ARG A 115 9.63 0.67 15.30
N LEU A 116 9.86 -0.63 15.44
CA LEU A 116 10.31 -1.47 14.33
C LEU A 116 9.23 -1.61 13.26
N THR A 117 7.96 -1.77 13.66
CA THR A 117 6.83 -1.80 12.74
C THR A 117 6.70 -0.49 11.95
N LEU A 118 6.85 0.67 12.61
CA LEU A 118 6.80 1.97 11.92
C LEU A 118 7.95 2.15 10.91
N LEU A 119 9.18 1.74 11.27
CA LEU A 119 10.32 1.81 10.37
C LEU A 119 10.12 0.92 9.13
N GLU A 120 9.59 -0.29 9.33
CA GLU A 120 9.28 -1.19 8.22
C GLU A 120 8.21 -0.58 7.30
N ALA A 121 7.16 0.06 7.84
CA ALA A 121 6.14 0.71 7.03
C ALA A 121 6.73 1.82 6.14
N GLY A 122 7.70 2.57 6.66
CA GLY A 122 8.47 3.55 5.89
C GLY A 122 9.27 2.92 4.76
N HIS A 123 9.94 1.79 5.01
CA HIS A 123 10.69 1.07 3.97
C HIS A 123 9.76 0.51 2.87
N VAL A 124 8.63 -0.09 3.24
CA VAL A 124 7.61 -0.55 2.28
C VAL A 124 7.13 0.63 1.42
N GLY A 125 6.83 1.76 2.06
CA GLY A 125 6.37 2.94 1.35
C GLY A 125 7.41 3.49 0.38
N GLN A 126 8.67 3.55 0.79
CA GLN A 126 9.76 3.99 -0.10
C GLN A 126 9.93 3.05 -1.30
N ASN A 127 9.88 1.74 -1.09
CA ASN A 127 9.94 0.77 -2.19
C ASN A 127 8.78 0.99 -3.17
N ALA A 128 7.56 1.15 -2.66
CA ALA A 128 6.39 1.39 -3.50
C ALA A 128 6.51 2.67 -4.33
N LEU A 129 6.99 3.76 -3.72
CA LEU A 129 7.24 5.04 -4.40
C LEU A 129 8.30 4.91 -5.50
N LEU A 130 9.42 4.23 -5.21
CA LEU A 130 10.51 4.02 -6.18
C LEU A 130 10.06 3.19 -7.38
N VAL A 131 9.33 2.09 -7.12
CA VAL A 131 8.85 1.19 -8.18
C VAL A 131 7.80 1.89 -9.04
N ALA A 132 6.84 2.59 -8.43
CA ALA A 132 5.88 3.39 -9.19
C ALA A 132 6.55 4.48 -10.02
N THR A 133 7.55 5.16 -9.48
CA THR A 133 8.35 6.14 -10.23
C THR A 133 9.05 5.50 -11.43
N ALA A 134 9.65 4.32 -11.26
CA ALA A 134 10.29 3.58 -12.34
C ALA A 134 9.31 3.13 -13.44
N LEU A 135 8.09 2.74 -13.05
CA LEU A 135 6.99 2.41 -13.97
C LEU A 135 6.34 3.65 -14.59
N GLY A 136 6.66 4.86 -14.09
CA GLY A 136 6.05 6.10 -14.55
C GLY A 136 4.64 6.37 -14.02
N LEU A 137 4.20 5.63 -13.00
CA LEU A 137 2.90 5.82 -12.37
C LEU A 137 2.90 7.07 -11.48
N PRO A 138 1.92 7.97 -11.61
CA PRO A 138 1.67 9.00 -10.60
C PRO A 138 1.43 8.33 -9.24
N VAL A 139 2.17 8.76 -8.22
CA VAL A 139 2.10 8.17 -6.89
C VAL A 139 2.24 9.24 -5.81
N LEU A 140 1.50 9.08 -4.71
CA LEU A 140 1.58 9.93 -3.54
C LEU A 140 1.42 9.11 -2.26
N GLY A 141 2.40 9.20 -1.37
CA GLY A 141 2.26 8.70 0.00
C GLY A 141 1.66 9.77 0.91
N TRP A 142 0.74 9.39 1.77
CA TRP A 142 0.07 10.29 2.71
C TRP A 142 -0.29 9.59 4.03
N VAL A 143 -0.25 10.36 5.12
CA VAL A 143 -0.62 9.92 6.50
C VAL A 143 -1.75 10.77 7.09
N GLY A 144 -2.24 11.76 6.33
CA GLY A 144 -3.36 12.60 6.75
C GLY A 144 -4.67 11.87 6.53
N PHE A 145 -4.98 10.85 7.32
CA PHE A 145 -6.29 10.20 7.44
C PHE A 145 -6.75 10.25 8.90
N VAL A 146 -8.04 9.99 9.12
CA VAL A 146 -8.61 9.79 10.45
C VAL A 146 -8.47 8.30 10.80
N ASP A 147 -7.50 7.96 11.66
CA ASP A 147 -7.07 6.59 11.93
C ASP A 147 -8.24 5.65 12.26
N HIS A 148 -9.09 6.03 13.21
CA HIS A 148 -10.22 5.21 13.65
C HIS A 148 -11.29 4.99 12.55
N GLU A 149 -11.45 5.93 11.62
CA GLU A 149 -12.37 5.74 10.49
C GLU A 149 -11.78 4.77 9.48
N LEU A 150 -10.48 4.90 9.18
CA LEU A 150 -9.79 4.01 8.26
C LEU A 150 -9.66 2.59 8.83
N ASP A 151 -9.37 2.47 10.12
CA ASP A 151 -9.34 1.20 10.84
C ASP A 151 -10.72 0.51 10.80
N ALA A 152 -11.81 1.26 11.01
CA ALA A 152 -13.16 0.72 10.89
C ALA A 152 -13.51 0.26 9.45
N VAL A 153 -13.02 0.96 8.43
CA VAL A 153 -13.16 0.54 7.01
C VAL A 153 -12.46 -0.80 6.78
N LEU A 154 -11.27 -1.00 7.37
CA LEU A 154 -10.45 -2.19 7.20
C LEU A 154 -10.77 -3.30 8.21
N GLY A 155 -11.68 -3.07 9.17
CA GLY A 155 -12.05 -4.03 10.20
C GLY A 155 -10.97 -4.23 11.27
N LEU A 156 -10.14 -3.23 11.51
CA LEU A 156 -9.06 -3.23 12.51
C LEU A 156 -9.57 -2.72 13.86
N ASP A 157 -8.91 -3.12 14.94
CA ASP A 157 -9.28 -2.72 16.30
C ASP A 157 -8.71 -1.37 16.75
N GLY A 158 -7.75 -0.80 16.00
CA GLY A 158 -7.05 0.44 16.33
C GLY A 158 -6.11 0.34 17.55
N VAL A 159 -5.88 -0.87 18.06
CA VAL A 159 -5.10 -1.12 19.28
C VAL A 159 -3.99 -2.13 19.01
N THR A 160 -4.32 -3.34 18.57
CA THR A 160 -3.35 -4.38 18.19
C THR A 160 -3.04 -4.33 16.70
N GLN A 161 -3.98 -3.83 15.90
CA GLN A 161 -3.85 -3.58 14.47
C GLN A 161 -4.34 -2.17 14.13
N SER A 162 -3.53 -1.39 13.41
CA SER A 162 -3.94 -0.04 12.98
C SER A 162 -3.26 0.37 11.68
N SER A 163 -3.89 1.30 10.97
CA SER A 163 -3.40 1.92 9.75
C SER A 163 -2.20 2.81 10.04
N LEU A 164 -1.14 2.69 9.24
CA LEU A 164 0.13 3.40 9.45
C LEU A 164 0.45 4.37 8.33
N TYR A 165 0.19 3.97 7.09
CA TYR A 165 0.58 4.74 5.92
C TYR A 165 -0.30 4.40 4.72
N ALA A 166 -0.73 5.40 3.95
CA ALA A 166 -1.48 5.20 2.72
C ALA A 166 -0.67 5.67 1.51
N ILE A 167 -0.77 4.94 0.40
CA ILE A 167 -0.04 5.24 -0.84
C ILE A 167 -1.02 5.11 -1.99
N SER A 168 -1.29 6.22 -2.65
CA SER A 168 -2.27 6.30 -3.73
C SER A 168 -1.57 6.37 -5.08
N PHE A 169 -2.07 5.59 -6.03
CA PHE A 169 -1.54 5.47 -7.38
C PHE A 169 -2.59 5.94 -8.39
N GLY A 170 -2.14 6.65 -9.42
CA GLY A 170 -2.94 7.07 -10.57
C GLY A 170 -2.51 6.32 -11.83
N GLY A 171 -3.37 6.33 -12.84
CA GLY A 171 -2.96 5.92 -14.19
C GLY A 171 -2.12 7.00 -14.85
N THR A 172 -1.25 6.61 -15.78
CA THR A 172 -0.55 7.54 -16.65
C THR A 172 -1.53 8.27 -17.57
N ASP A 173 -1.43 9.60 -17.64
CA ASP A 173 -2.11 10.39 -18.67
C ASP A 173 -1.35 10.21 -20.01
N PRO A 174 -1.96 9.65 -21.06
CA PRO A 174 -1.33 9.52 -22.38
C PRO A 174 -0.91 10.87 -22.99
N GLY A 175 -1.50 11.98 -22.53
CA GLY A 175 -1.18 13.34 -22.96
C GLY A 175 -0.07 14.02 -22.15
N ALA A 176 0.37 13.44 -21.03
CA ALA A 176 1.42 14.01 -20.20
C ALA A 176 2.79 13.85 -20.89
N ARG A 177 3.33 14.96 -21.40
CA ARG A 177 4.67 14.99 -21.98
C ARG A 177 5.71 15.00 -20.86
N ARG A 178 6.63 14.04 -20.86
CA ARG A 178 7.82 14.06 -19.99
C ARG A 178 8.76 15.15 -20.47
N PHE A 179 9.23 16.01 -19.57
CA PHE A 179 10.15 17.11 -19.90
C PHE A 179 11.61 16.67 -20.09
N ALA A 180 11.96 15.43 -19.77
CA ALA A 180 13.34 14.94 -19.87
C ALA A 180 13.38 13.56 -20.53
N ALA A 181 13.64 13.58 -21.84
CA ALA A 181 14.24 12.48 -22.58
C ALA A 181 15.25 13.12 -23.54
N GLU A 182 16.28 13.75 -23.00
CA GLU A 182 17.52 13.95 -23.77
C GLU A 182 18.43 12.79 -23.45
N GLU A 183 18.58 11.92 -24.45
CA GLU A 183 19.50 10.80 -24.46
C GLU A 183 20.92 11.33 -24.20
N ALA A 184 21.57 10.81 -23.15
CA ALA A 184 23.02 10.77 -23.10
C ALA A 184 23.50 9.80 -24.18
N SER A 185 23.52 10.26 -25.43
CA SER A 185 24.46 9.78 -26.42
C SER A 185 25.83 10.25 -25.96
N HIS A 186 26.58 9.35 -25.36
CA HIS A 186 28.03 9.49 -25.26
C HIS A 186 28.62 8.28 -25.99
N ASP A 187 29.14 8.58 -27.18
CA ASP A 187 30.22 7.84 -27.85
C ASP A 187 31.41 7.61 -26.90
#